data_AF-A0A2N9LF63-F1
#
_entry.id   AF-A0A2N9LF63-F1
#
_cell.length_a   1.000
_cell.length_b   1.000
_cell.length_c   1.000
_cell.angle_alpha   90.00
_cell.angle_beta   90.00
_cell.angle_gamma   90.00
#
_symmetry.space_group_name_H-M   'P 1'
#
loop_
_entity.id
_entity.type
_entity.pdbx_description
1 polymer ?
#
loop_
_entity_poly.entity_id
_entity_poly.type
_entity_poly.pdbx_seq_one_letter_code
_entity_poly.pdbx_strand_id
1 'polypeptide(L)'
;MNTFANQRDFINAIAAQFERMHKPYAGAHFRGAFVRDNGMRFLTASALFRASHTPARPARDYGTLLLVEEWVRGQDEALARLSQLVHGQAAIEGRKISSTFSQASGDRQTYTITRGLTGWRFVSRLDRGPDWKELQPRQAPLLAPGLRPYLSAPDAVSDWVSDTPRSNSVTILDQECAVTMLPDLRARIISAEWVPGLVRIEIDLGVPADQVELQLLYADAQKEFEIVPGVEHQMGIEVPGDARSVHIYLVHTTGECIAELLLGGPYTAYGKTEKAISSQQQAIADLDAGENDSVEYKPFAEPMHAKETEFVETIVAFANTSGGRIYVGVHDDGSPQGEAAVRTLFRCATDEALKAQGERLKTLMRERIKPVPLVTVRQITVRDHPVVVADVERGPQRPYATHDNKVFIRKGATNRLADPHSELSGLLETIPY
;
A
#
# COMPACT_ATOMS: atom_id res chain seq x y z
N MET A 1 -20.39 7.44 8.39
CA MET A 1 -20.54 8.17 7.12
C MET A 1 -21.77 9.07 7.25
N ASN A 2 -21.58 10.38 7.15
CA ASN A 2 -22.67 11.36 7.26
C ASN A 2 -23.19 11.69 5.87
N THR A 3 -24.50 11.66 5.66
CA THR A 3 -25.14 12.13 4.43
C THR A 3 -25.65 13.55 4.62
N PHE A 4 -25.59 14.37 3.57
CA PHE A 4 -26.07 15.75 3.60
C PHE A 4 -27.41 15.84 2.89
N ALA A 5 -28.34 16.63 3.44
CA ALA A 5 -29.69 16.75 2.89
C ALA A 5 -29.72 17.53 1.57
N ASN A 6 -28.75 18.41 1.34
CA ASN A 6 -28.62 19.23 0.14
C ASN A 6 -27.18 19.76 -0.03
N GLN A 7 -26.88 20.41 -1.16
CA GLN A 7 -25.56 20.96 -1.45
C GLN A 7 -25.12 22.05 -0.47
N ARG A 8 -26.05 22.85 0.07
CA ARG A 8 -25.73 23.91 1.03
C ARG A 8 -25.21 23.33 2.34
N ASP A 9 -25.87 22.29 2.86
CA ASP A 9 -25.42 21.61 4.09
C ASP A 9 -24.05 20.96 3.89
N PHE A 10 -23.80 20.40 2.71
CA PHE A 10 -22.50 19.88 2.32
C PHE A 10 -21.39 20.96 2.33
N ILE A 11 -21.63 22.12 1.68
CA ILE A 11 -20.65 23.22 1.66
C ILE A 11 -20.43 23.79 3.05
N ASN A 12 -21.49 23.95 3.85
CA ASN A 12 -21.39 24.38 5.24
C ASN A 12 -20.58 23.40 6.10
N ALA A 13 -20.71 22.10 5.87
CA ALA A 13 -19.93 21.09 6.59
C ALA A 13 -18.43 21.18 6.28
N ILE A 14 -18.06 21.51 5.04
CA ILE A 14 -16.66 21.78 4.67
C ILE A 14 -16.18 23.08 5.34
N ALA A 15 -16.96 24.15 5.27
CA ALA A 15 -16.62 25.42 5.91
C ALA A 15 -16.39 25.26 7.42
N ALA A 16 -17.28 24.52 8.10
CA ALA A 16 -17.13 24.21 9.53
C ALA A 16 -15.87 23.38 9.82
N GLN A 17 -15.40 22.55 8.89
CA GLN A 17 -14.10 21.89 9.05
C GLN A 17 -12.93 22.86 8.94
N PHE A 18 -13.00 23.86 8.07
CA PHE A 18 -11.95 24.87 7.99
C PHE A 18 -11.77 25.65 9.28
N GLU A 19 -12.86 25.96 9.99
CA GLU A 19 -12.81 26.61 11.30
C GLU A 19 -12.11 25.75 12.37
N ARG A 20 -12.15 24.41 12.21
CA ARG A 20 -11.47 23.46 13.10
C ARG A 20 -10.00 23.23 12.74
N MET A 21 -9.57 23.66 11.56
CA MET A 21 -8.21 23.48 11.07
C MET A 21 -7.31 24.57 11.63
N HIS A 22 -6.11 24.19 12.09
CA HIS A 22 -5.17 25.12 12.73
C HIS A 22 -4.52 26.08 11.73
N LYS A 23 -4.48 25.69 10.45
CA LYS A 23 -3.89 26.47 9.36
C LYS A 23 -4.83 26.41 8.15
N PRO A 24 -5.10 27.55 7.49
CA PRO A 24 -5.87 27.56 6.26
C PRO A 24 -5.10 26.87 5.13
N TYR A 25 -5.84 26.27 4.20
CA TYR A 25 -5.24 25.74 2.98
C TYR A 25 -4.76 26.87 2.07
N ALA A 26 -3.66 26.64 1.34
CA ALA A 26 -3.18 27.58 0.32
C ALA A 26 -4.09 27.66 -0.91
N GLY A 27 -4.96 26.65 -1.09
CA GLY A 27 -5.87 26.51 -2.22
C GLY A 27 -6.24 25.05 -2.46
N ALA A 28 -6.80 24.76 -3.63
CA ALA A 28 -7.15 23.40 -4.04
C ALA A 28 -6.87 23.14 -5.52
N HIS A 29 -6.50 21.89 -5.83
CA HIS A 29 -6.53 21.38 -7.19
C HIS A 29 -7.91 20.84 -7.54
N PHE A 30 -8.48 21.33 -8.62
CA PHE A 30 -9.65 20.77 -9.26
C PHE A 30 -9.18 19.94 -10.46
N ARG A 31 -9.33 18.62 -10.36
CA ARG A 31 -8.92 17.66 -11.38
C ARG A 31 -10.16 17.04 -11.99
N GLY A 32 -10.20 16.92 -13.30
CA GLY A 32 -11.33 16.34 -14.00
C GLY A 32 -10.88 15.32 -15.04
N ALA A 33 -11.65 14.25 -15.18
CA ALA A 33 -11.57 13.33 -16.30
C ALA A 33 -12.88 13.39 -17.09
N PHE A 34 -12.76 13.45 -18.41
CA PHE A 34 -13.89 13.53 -19.33
C PHE A 34 -13.69 12.53 -20.47
N VAL A 35 -14.75 11.82 -20.83
CA VAL A 35 -14.74 10.83 -21.91
C VAL A 35 -15.38 11.44 -23.15
N ARG A 36 -14.81 11.15 -24.33
CA ARG A 36 -15.37 11.55 -25.61
C ARG A 36 -16.36 10.48 -26.10
N ASP A 37 -17.65 10.79 -26.02
CA ASP A 37 -18.78 9.93 -26.41
C ASP A 37 -19.91 10.83 -26.94
N ASN A 38 -20.00 10.99 -28.27
CA ASN A 38 -20.89 11.94 -28.96
C ASN A 38 -20.89 13.37 -28.37
N GLY A 39 -19.73 13.79 -27.85
CA GLY A 39 -19.55 14.98 -27.02
C GLY A 39 -18.55 14.69 -25.90
N MET A 40 -18.25 15.70 -25.08
CA MET A 40 -17.47 15.49 -23.86
C MET A 40 -18.41 15.23 -22.70
N ARG A 41 -18.26 14.08 -22.04
CA ARG A 41 -19.05 13.68 -20.88
C ARG A 41 -18.18 13.64 -19.64
N PHE A 42 -18.71 14.15 -18.52
CA PHE A 42 -18.05 14.06 -17.22
C PHE A 42 -17.89 12.60 -16.81
N LEU A 43 -16.67 12.21 -16.43
CA LEU A 43 -16.39 10.88 -15.92
C LEU A 43 -16.21 10.88 -14.40
N THR A 44 -15.31 11.72 -13.89
CA THR A 44 -15.07 11.90 -12.45
C THR A 44 -14.25 13.17 -12.21
N ALA A 45 -14.29 13.70 -11.00
CA ALA A 45 -13.44 14.80 -10.59
C ALA A 45 -13.00 14.70 -9.13
N SER A 46 -11.96 15.47 -8.79
CA SER A 46 -11.56 15.70 -7.42
C SER A 46 -11.28 17.17 -7.14
N ALA A 47 -11.60 17.61 -5.93
CA ALA A 47 -11.16 18.86 -5.34
C ALA A 47 -10.23 18.52 -4.17
N LEU A 48 -8.93 18.71 -4.36
CA LEU A 48 -7.91 18.32 -3.39
C LEU A 48 -7.27 19.57 -2.79
N PHE A 49 -7.63 19.87 -1.55
CA PHE A 49 -7.08 21.00 -0.81
C PHE A 49 -5.62 20.73 -0.43
N ARG A 50 -4.77 21.77 -0.48
CA ARG A 50 -3.33 21.65 -0.26
C ARG A 50 -2.82 22.72 0.70
N ALA A 51 -1.83 22.35 1.51
CA ALA A 51 -1.14 23.26 2.42
C ALA A 51 -0.25 24.29 1.69
N SER A 52 0.20 23.96 0.48
CA SER A 52 1.10 24.80 -0.33
C SER A 52 0.60 24.91 -1.76
N HIS A 53 1.00 25.99 -2.45
CA HIS A 53 0.74 26.14 -3.87
C HIS A 53 1.58 25.15 -4.68
N THR A 54 0.90 24.41 -5.55
CA THR A 54 1.52 23.54 -6.55
C THR A 54 0.96 23.92 -7.93
N PRO A 55 1.80 24.06 -8.97
CA PRO A 55 1.32 24.40 -10.32
C PRO A 55 0.36 23.34 -10.87
N ALA A 56 -0.70 23.79 -11.55
CA ALA A 56 -1.60 22.89 -12.25
C ALA A 56 -0.89 22.20 -13.42
N ARG A 57 -1.10 20.89 -13.56
CA ARG A 57 -0.59 20.12 -14.70
C ARG A 57 -1.31 20.53 -16.00
N PRO A 58 -0.61 20.62 -17.14
CA PRO A 58 -1.25 20.94 -18.42
C PRO A 58 -2.22 19.83 -18.84
N ALA A 59 -3.31 20.20 -19.51
CA ALA A 59 -4.29 19.25 -20.02
C ALA A 59 -3.66 18.12 -20.86
N ARG A 60 -4.22 16.92 -20.75
CA ARG A 60 -3.81 15.74 -21.51
C ARG A 60 -4.99 15.16 -22.27
N ASP A 61 -4.96 15.28 -23.60
CA ASP A 61 -5.98 14.72 -24.49
C ASP A 61 -5.44 13.46 -25.17
N TYR A 62 -6.02 12.31 -24.84
CA TYR A 62 -5.73 11.01 -25.46
C TYR A 62 -6.71 10.66 -26.58
N GLY A 63 -7.49 11.65 -27.06
CA GLY A 63 -8.56 11.48 -28.04
C GLY A 63 -9.84 10.94 -27.43
N THR A 64 -9.77 9.81 -26.71
CA THR A 64 -10.92 9.17 -26.05
C THR A 64 -11.14 9.65 -24.61
N LEU A 65 -10.07 10.08 -23.94
CA LEU A 65 -10.08 10.59 -22.58
C LEU A 65 -9.34 11.93 -22.52
N LEU A 66 -9.96 12.92 -21.89
CA LEU A 66 -9.37 14.21 -21.59
C LEU A 66 -9.19 14.32 -20.08
N LEU A 67 -7.97 14.64 -19.67
CA LEU A 67 -7.60 14.94 -18.30
C LEU A 67 -7.28 16.42 -18.18
N VAL A 68 -7.91 17.10 -17.23
CA VAL A 68 -7.73 18.53 -16.97
C VAL A 68 -7.40 18.77 -15.51
N GLU A 69 -6.73 19.87 -15.23
CA GLU A 69 -6.41 20.31 -13.88
C GLU A 69 -6.41 21.83 -13.79
N GLU A 70 -6.95 22.34 -12.70
CA GLU A 70 -7.00 23.76 -12.37
C GLU A 70 -6.53 23.93 -10.92
N TRP A 71 -5.72 24.96 -10.67
CA TRP A 71 -5.38 25.38 -9.32
C TRP A 71 -6.19 26.63 -8.96
N VAL A 72 -6.92 26.57 -7.85
CA VAL A 72 -7.58 27.75 -7.26
C VAL A 72 -6.86 28.14 -6.00
N ARG A 73 -6.33 29.36 -5.98
CA ARG A 73 -5.57 29.93 -4.87
C ARG A 73 -6.52 30.46 -3.80
N GLY A 74 -6.20 30.16 -2.54
CA GLY A 74 -6.99 30.56 -1.38
C GLY A 74 -8.06 29.53 -1.01
N GLN A 75 -8.23 29.31 0.28
CA GLN A 75 -9.18 28.33 0.81
C GLN A 75 -10.63 28.73 0.50
N ASP A 76 -10.97 30.00 0.66
CA ASP A 76 -12.35 30.48 0.52
C ASP A 76 -12.75 30.56 -0.96
N GLU A 77 -11.83 30.98 -1.83
CA GLU A 77 -12.00 30.93 -3.27
C GLU A 77 -12.14 29.50 -3.78
N ALA A 78 -11.35 28.56 -3.24
CA ALA A 78 -11.49 27.14 -3.54
C ALA A 78 -12.85 26.59 -3.05
N LEU A 79 -13.35 27.02 -1.88
CA LEU A 79 -14.67 26.63 -1.40
C LEU A 79 -15.80 27.19 -2.28
N ALA A 80 -15.70 28.46 -2.67
CA ALA A 80 -16.64 29.08 -3.60
C ALA A 80 -16.63 28.35 -4.95
N ARG A 81 -15.44 27.96 -5.43
CA ARG A 81 -15.28 27.16 -6.64
C ARG A 81 -15.92 25.79 -6.54
N LEU A 82 -15.73 25.11 -5.41
CA LEU A 82 -16.38 23.82 -5.13
C LEU A 82 -17.90 23.96 -5.09
N SER A 83 -18.40 25.02 -4.44
CA SER A 83 -19.83 25.34 -4.41
C SER A 83 -20.38 25.48 -5.83
N GLN A 84 -19.74 26.28 -6.70
CA GLN A 84 -20.17 26.39 -8.10
C GLN A 84 -20.15 25.03 -8.82
N LEU A 85 -19.17 24.17 -8.55
CA LEU A 85 -19.06 22.85 -9.17
C LEU A 85 -20.20 21.92 -8.78
N VAL A 86 -20.54 21.81 -7.49
CA VAL A 86 -21.63 20.93 -7.04
C VAL A 86 -23.02 21.42 -7.45
N HIS A 87 -23.16 22.72 -7.73
CA HIS A 87 -24.37 23.31 -8.30
C HIS A 87 -24.41 23.26 -9.85
N GLY A 88 -23.43 22.62 -10.51
CA GLY A 88 -23.38 22.51 -11.98
C GLY A 88 -23.11 23.84 -12.70
N GLN A 89 -22.57 24.83 -11.99
CA GLN A 89 -22.29 26.19 -12.50
C GLN A 89 -20.82 26.37 -12.90
N ALA A 90 -19.94 25.42 -12.56
CA ALA A 90 -18.51 25.49 -12.83
C ALA A 90 -18.08 24.69 -14.08
N ALA A 91 -16.87 25.01 -14.54
CA ALA A 91 -16.17 24.30 -15.59
C ALA A 91 -14.70 24.14 -15.18
N ILE A 92 -14.13 22.93 -15.18
CA ILE A 92 -12.70 22.76 -14.84
C ILE A 92 -11.88 23.01 -16.09
N GLU A 93 -10.96 23.98 -16.05
CA GLU A 93 -10.18 24.39 -17.24
C GLU A 93 -11.07 24.68 -18.47
N GLY A 94 -12.22 25.35 -18.25
CA GLY A 94 -13.19 25.66 -19.31
C GLY A 94 -14.06 24.48 -19.77
N ARG A 95 -13.89 23.27 -19.22
CA ARG A 95 -14.75 22.10 -19.49
C ARG A 95 -15.96 22.09 -18.56
N LYS A 96 -17.13 22.50 -19.11
CA LYS A 96 -18.39 22.54 -18.36
C LYS A 96 -18.78 21.16 -17.85
N ILE A 97 -19.25 21.12 -16.61
CA ILE A 97 -19.93 19.96 -16.03
C ILE A 97 -21.41 20.31 -16.01
N SER A 98 -22.18 19.79 -16.97
CA SER A 98 -23.58 20.17 -17.21
C SER A 98 -24.58 19.54 -16.24
N SER A 99 -24.10 18.99 -15.11
CA SER A 99 -24.88 18.20 -14.17
C SER A 99 -24.68 18.74 -12.76
N THR A 100 -25.71 18.61 -11.94
CA THR A 100 -25.69 18.91 -10.50
C THR A 100 -25.26 17.69 -9.69
N PHE A 101 -24.86 17.93 -8.45
CA PHE A 101 -24.48 16.87 -7.50
C PHE A 101 -25.30 17.01 -6.22
N SER A 102 -26.58 16.60 -6.25
CA SER A 102 -27.50 16.82 -5.13
C SER A 102 -27.24 15.91 -3.93
N GLN A 103 -26.67 14.72 -4.17
CA GLN A 103 -26.35 13.75 -3.13
C GLN A 103 -24.89 13.85 -2.72
N ALA A 104 -24.63 14.18 -1.47
CA ALA A 104 -23.30 14.19 -0.91
C ALA A 104 -23.23 13.39 0.39
N SER A 105 -22.09 12.73 0.61
CA SER A 105 -21.73 12.13 1.89
C SER A 105 -20.30 12.48 2.27
N GLY A 106 -19.99 12.41 3.56
CA GLY A 106 -18.67 12.69 4.08
C GLY A 106 -18.32 11.83 5.27
N ASP A 107 -17.04 11.50 5.39
CA ASP A 107 -16.48 10.80 6.52
C ASP A 107 -15.03 11.21 6.78
N ARG A 108 -14.59 10.94 8.02
CA ARG A 108 -13.19 11.09 8.39
C ARG A 108 -12.44 9.82 8.01
N GLN A 109 -11.30 10.00 7.36
CA GLN A 109 -10.38 8.96 6.92
C GLN A 109 -9.12 9.05 7.79
N THR A 110 -8.96 8.11 8.72
CA THR A 110 -7.73 7.99 9.54
C THR A 110 -6.73 7.03 8.92
N TYR A 111 -7.19 6.12 8.05
CA TYR A 111 -6.37 5.13 7.37
C TYR A 111 -6.04 5.56 5.93
N THR A 112 -4.89 5.12 5.42
CA THR A 112 -4.38 5.56 4.12
C THR A 112 -4.83 4.73 2.91
N ILE A 113 -5.83 3.85 3.07
CA ILE A 113 -6.31 2.92 2.02
C ILE A 113 -6.87 3.68 0.81
N THR A 114 -7.37 4.91 0.99
CA THR A 114 -7.95 5.72 -0.08
C THR A 114 -7.12 6.98 -0.34
N ARG A 115 -6.39 7.03 -1.46
CA ARG A 115 -5.68 8.22 -1.99
C ARG A 115 -4.46 8.72 -1.20
N GLY A 116 -3.86 7.91 -0.32
CA GLY A 116 -2.58 8.29 0.29
C GLY A 116 -2.66 9.42 1.34
N LEU A 117 -3.87 9.84 1.76
CA LEU A 117 -4.09 11.02 2.62
C LEU A 117 -5.09 10.72 3.73
N THR A 118 -4.79 11.16 4.95
CA THR A 118 -5.72 11.19 6.08
C THR A 118 -6.43 12.55 6.16
N GLY A 119 -7.60 12.60 6.80
CA GLY A 119 -8.39 13.82 6.95
C GLY A 119 -9.87 13.58 6.67
N TRP A 120 -10.50 14.43 5.87
CA TRP A 120 -11.92 14.31 5.53
C TRP A 120 -12.10 14.06 4.04
N ARG A 121 -12.92 13.07 3.74
CA ARG A 121 -13.31 12.70 2.38
C ARG A 121 -14.79 12.96 2.22
N PHE A 122 -15.14 13.69 1.17
CA PHE A 122 -16.52 13.93 0.79
C PHE A 122 -16.75 13.48 -0.64
N VAL A 123 -17.89 12.84 -0.88
CA VAL A 123 -18.28 12.32 -2.20
C VAL A 123 -19.58 12.97 -2.58
N SER A 124 -19.57 13.76 -3.66
CA SER A 124 -20.76 14.31 -4.29
C SER A 124 -21.05 13.49 -5.55
N ARG A 125 -22.24 12.88 -5.65
CA ARG A 125 -22.63 12.03 -6.78
C ARG A 125 -23.39 12.83 -7.82
N LEU A 126 -23.09 12.56 -9.09
CA LEU A 126 -23.75 13.16 -10.24
C LEU A 126 -25.25 12.83 -10.23
N ASP A 127 -26.09 13.83 -10.45
CA ASP A 127 -27.52 13.62 -10.66
C ASP A 127 -27.75 13.00 -12.05
N ARG A 128 -28.33 11.80 -12.06
CA ARG A 128 -28.68 11.08 -13.28
C ARG A 128 -30.01 11.60 -13.80
N GLY A 129 -29.97 12.32 -14.92
CA GLY A 129 -31.16 12.73 -15.65
C GLY A 129 -31.89 11.55 -16.32
N PRO A 130 -33.10 11.79 -16.87
CA PRO A 130 -33.92 10.73 -17.50
C PRO A 130 -33.23 10.08 -18.71
N ASP A 131 -32.39 10.81 -19.44
CA ASP A 131 -31.65 10.29 -20.61
C ASP A 131 -30.23 9.79 -20.26
N TRP A 132 -29.92 9.64 -18.97
CA TRP A 132 -28.59 9.21 -18.54
C TRP A 132 -28.30 7.78 -19.01
N LYS A 133 -27.08 7.60 -19.56
CA LYS A 133 -26.55 6.30 -19.98
C LYS A 133 -25.25 6.03 -19.27
N GLU A 134 -25.05 4.79 -18.83
CA GLU A 134 -23.80 4.38 -18.21
C GLU A 134 -22.60 4.62 -19.13
N LEU A 135 -21.56 5.22 -18.58
CA LEU A 135 -20.28 5.39 -19.25
C LEU A 135 -19.44 4.13 -19.06
N GLN A 136 -19.04 3.50 -20.16
CA GLN A 136 -18.05 2.42 -20.14
C GLN A 136 -16.82 2.84 -20.96
N PRO A 137 -15.82 3.48 -20.31
CA PRO A 137 -14.61 3.86 -20.99
C PRO A 137 -13.89 2.64 -21.54
N ARG A 138 -13.28 2.79 -22.72
CA ARG A 138 -12.56 1.69 -23.37
C ARG A 138 -11.43 1.19 -22.47
N GLN A 139 -11.37 -0.13 -22.30
CA GLN A 139 -10.29 -0.83 -21.60
C GLN A 139 -9.11 -1.06 -22.56
N ALA A 140 -8.56 0.03 -23.09
CA ALA A 140 -7.42 0.02 -24.00
C ALA A 140 -6.33 0.97 -23.48
N PRO A 141 -5.06 0.73 -23.81
CA PRO A 141 -3.98 1.65 -23.47
C PRO A 141 -4.25 3.06 -23.98
N LEU A 142 -3.96 4.05 -23.14
CA LEU A 142 -4.06 5.46 -23.51
C LEU A 142 -2.69 5.96 -23.96
N LEU A 143 -2.59 6.21 -25.27
CA LEU A 143 -1.36 6.59 -25.94
C LEU A 143 -1.60 7.87 -26.75
N ALA A 144 -0.69 8.83 -26.64
CA ALA A 144 -0.69 10.04 -27.45
C ALA A 144 0.74 10.60 -27.55
N PRO A 145 1.13 11.20 -28.69
CA PRO A 145 2.48 11.76 -28.86
C PRO A 145 2.82 12.78 -27.77
N GLY A 146 3.98 12.61 -27.13
CA GLY A 146 4.48 13.53 -26.09
C GLY A 146 3.79 13.42 -24.72
N LEU A 147 2.78 12.54 -24.56
CA LEU A 147 2.10 12.30 -23.28
C LEU A 147 2.58 11.01 -22.62
N ARG A 148 2.52 10.96 -21.28
CA ARG A 148 2.79 9.74 -20.50
C ARG A 148 1.80 8.64 -20.93
N PRO A 149 2.24 7.41 -21.25
CA PRO A 149 1.32 6.33 -21.53
C PRO A 149 0.66 5.81 -20.25
N TYR A 150 -0.60 5.35 -20.36
CA TYR A 150 -1.31 4.64 -19.29
C TYR A 150 -1.83 3.30 -19.80
N LEU A 151 -1.92 2.31 -18.91
CA LEU A 151 -2.41 0.96 -19.26
C LEU A 151 -3.88 0.96 -19.64
N SER A 152 -4.66 1.86 -19.06
CA SER A 152 -6.11 1.99 -19.28
C SER A 152 -6.62 3.36 -18.82
N ALA A 153 -7.90 3.66 -19.10
CA ALA A 153 -8.58 4.81 -18.51
C ALA A 153 -8.67 4.77 -16.97
N PRO A 154 -9.02 3.64 -16.32
CA PRO A 154 -8.89 3.48 -14.86
C PRO A 154 -7.51 3.85 -14.30
N ASP A 155 -6.42 3.37 -14.93
CA ASP A 155 -5.04 3.67 -14.50
C ASP A 155 -4.74 5.17 -14.60
N ALA A 156 -5.12 5.80 -15.73
CA ALA A 156 -4.96 7.23 -15.93
C ALA A 156 -5.77 8.07 -14.92
N VAL A 157 -7.00 7.67 -14.61
CA VAL A 157 -7.86 8.37 -13.63
C VAL A 157 -7.32 8.19 -12.21
N SER A 158 -6.81 7.01 -11.87
CA SER A 158 -6.20 6.74 -10.56
C SER A 158 -4.98 7.63 -10.31
N ASP A 159 -4.07 7.70 -11.28
CA ASP A 159 -2.86 8.53 -11.21
C ASP A 159 -3.17 10.03 -11.32
N TRP A 160 -4.03 10.44 -12.25
CA TRP A 160 -4.31 11.85 -12.48
C TRP A 160 -5.28 12.43 -11.47
N VAL A 161 -6.49 11.87 -11.36
CA VAL A 161 -7.58 12.47 -10.56
C VAL A 161 -7.40 12.13 -9.08
N SER A 162 -6.95 10.92 -8.75
CA SER A 162 -6.91 10.43 -7.37
C SER A 162 -5.56 10.56 -6.68
N ASP A 163 -4.48 10.91 -7.39
CA ASP A 163 -3.10 10.94 -6.87
C ASP A 163 -2.61 9.57 -6.38
N THR A 164 -3.25 8.49 -6.85
CA THR A 164 -2.92 7.12 -6.46
C THR A 164 -2.02 6.50 -7.54
N PRO A 165 -0.79 6.05 -7.20
CA PRO A 165 0.11 5.46 -8.19
C PRO A 165 -0.46 4.13 -8.73
N ARG A 166 -0.37 3.95 -10.06
CA ARG A 166 -0.59 2.69 -10.81
C ARG A 166 -1.66 1.76 -10.23
N SER A 167 -2.85 1.82 -10.82
CA SER A 167 -3.93 0.91 -10.48
C SER A 167 -4.14 -0.11 -11.59
N ASN A 168 -4.06 -1.40 -11.26
CA ASN A 168 -4.50 -2.49 -12.15
C ASN A 168 -6.02 -2.69 -12.12
N SER A 169 -6.77 -1.75 -11.54
CA SER A 169 -8.22 -1.81 -11.49
C SER A 169 -8.83 -1.79 -12.89
N VAL A 170 -9.85 -2.62 -13.08
CA VAL A 170 -10.69 -2.61 -14.29
C VAL A 170 -11.77 -1.52 -14.19
N THR A 171 -12.07 -1.07 -12.97
CA THR A 171 -13.11 -0.06 -12.68
C THR A 171 -12.50 1.30 -12.37
N ILE A 172 -13.23 2.35 -12.73
CA ILE A 172 -12.84 3.72 -12.42
C ILE A 172 -13.28 4.05 -11.00
N LEU A 173 -12.31 4.37 -10.16
CA LEU A 173 -12.57 4.85 -8.81
C LEU A 173 -13.40 6.13 -8.85
N ASP A 174 -14.45 6.19 -8.03
CA ASP A 174 -15.31 7.36 -7.90
C ASP A 174 -15.90 7.83 -9.24
N GLN A 175 -16.23 6.88 -10.11
CA GLN A 175 -16.94 7.16 -11.35
C GLN A 175 -18.25 7.90 -11.06
N GLU A 176 -18.51 8.93 -11.84
CA GLU A 176 -19.66 9.84 -11.71
C GLU A 176 -19.75 10.54 -10.35
N CYS A 177 -18.61 10.73 -9.70
CA CYS A 177 -18.51 11.48 -8.47
C CYS A 177 -17.53 12.65 -8.62
N ALA A 178 -17.81 13.72 -7.89
CA ALA A 178 -16.84 14.75 -7.55
C ALA A 178 -16.41 14.52 -6.10
N VAL A 179 -15.13 14.22 -5.88
CA VAL A 179 -14.61 13.88 -4.55
C VAL A 179 -13.79 15.03 -3.98
N THR A 180 -14.22 15.54 -2.84
CA THR A 180 -13.47 16.58 -2.11
C THR A 180 -12.63 15.93 -1.02
N MET A 181 -11.34 16.26 -0.98
CA MET A 181 -10.40 15.80 0.03
C MET A 181 -9.84 16.99 0.81
N LEU A 182 -9.98 16.95 2.12
CA LEU A 182 -9.40 17.90 3.07
C LEU A 182 -8.35 17.16 3.91
N PRO A 183 -7.06 17.23 3.56
CA PRO A 183 -6.01 16.56 4.33
C PRO A 183 -5.87 17.13 5.74
N ASP A 184 -5.74 16.30 6.77
CA ASP A 184 -5.44 16.82 8.12
C ASP A 184 -4.04 17.44 8.13
N LEU A 185 -3.97 18.76 8.27
CA LEU A 185 -2.70 19.51 8.23
C LEU A 185 -2.00 19.56 9.59
N ARG A 186 -2.58 18.98 10.64
CA ARG A 186 -1.95 19.00 11.97
C ARG A 186 -0.72 18.12 12.01
N ALA A 187 -0.82 16.91 11.48
CA ALA A 187 0.30 16.01 11.37
C ALA A 187 0.02 14.90 10.34
N ARG A 188 1.08 14.28 9.82
CA ARG A 188 0.98 13.17 8.86
C ARG A 188 2.16 12.22 9.04
N ILE A 189 1.87 10.93 9.12
CA ILE A 189 2.89 9.88 9.02
C ILE A 189 3.37 9.86 7.56
N ILE A 190 4.63 10.21 7.32
CA ILE A 190 5.25 10.18 6.00
C ILE A 190 5.70 8.76 5.67
N SER A 191 6.37 8.14 6.62
CA SER A 191 6.87 6.79 6.48
C SER A 191 6.96 6.10 7.84
N ALA A 192 6.90 4.78 7.83
CA ALA A 192 7.14 3.96 9.00
C ALA A 192 7.76 2.64 8.58
N GLU A 193 8.70 2.13 9.35
CA GLU A 193 9.42 0.89 9.07
C GLU A 193 9.57 0.12 10.36
N TRP A 194 9.15 -1.14 10.36
CA TRP A 194 9.39 -2.04 11.48
C TRP A 194 10.64 -2.87 11.21
N VAL A 195 11.65 -2.75 12.07
CA VAL A 195 12.77 -3.71 12.17
C VAL A 195 12.69 -4.43 13.52
N PRO A 196 13.31 -5.61 13.70
CA PRO A 196 13.33 -6.31 14.98
C PRO A 196 13.73 -5.39 16.12
N GLY A 197 12.89 -5.32 17.14
CA GLY A 197 13.10 -4.48 18.31
C GLY A 197 12.80 -2.99 18.14
N LEU A 198 12.51 -2.49 16.92
CA LEU A 198 12.39 -1.04 16.68
C LEU A 198 11.45 -0.71 15.51
N VAL A 199 10.54 0.24 15.72
CA VAL A 199 9.81 0.91 14.64
C VAL A 199 10.39 2.29 14.44
N ARG A 200 10.83 2.59 13.21
CA ARG A 200 11.27 3.92 12.78
C ARG A 200 10.09 4.62 12.12
N ILE A 201 9.80 5.84 12.53
CA ILE A 201 8.68 6.62 12.00
C ILE A 201 9.18 8.01 11.61
N GLU A 202 8.72 8.47 10.45
CA GLU A 202 8.88 9.84 10.00
C GLU A 202 7.53 10.54 9.95
N ILE A 203 7.46 11.72 10.56
CA ILE A 203 6.23 12.48 10.75
C ILE A 203 6.45 13.93 10.33
N ASP A 204 5.54 14.41 9.49
CA ASP A 204 5.41 15.81 9.11
C ASP A 204 4.46 16.48 10.09
N LEU A 205 4.94 17.49 10.81
CA LEU A 205 4.23 18.16 11.89
C LEU A 205 3.83 19.56 11.46
N GLY A 206 2.53 19.81 11.41
CA GLY A 206 1.95 21.15 11.18
C GLY A 206 1.62 21.89 12.47
N VAL A 207 1.58 21.20 13.61
CA VAL A 207 1.39 21.73 14.98
C VAL A 207 2.62 21.47 15.85
N PRO A 208 2.77 22.15 17.00
CA PRO A 208 3.81 21.84 17.98
C PRO A 208 3.82 20.36 18.41
N ALA A 209 5.02 19.81 18.63
CA ALA A 209 5.24 18.40 18.97
C ALA A 209 4.53 17.94 20.26
N ASP A 210 4.30 18.84 21.20
CA ASP A 210 3.58 18.59 22.45
C ASP A 210 2.05 18.53 22.29
N GLN A 211 1.52 18.86 21.11
CA GLN A 211 0.09 18.76 20.81
C GLN A 211 -0.30 17.42 20.18
N VAL A 212 0.67 16.56 19.92
CA VAL A 212 0.47 15.22 19.34
C VAL A 212 1.23 14.16 20.12
N GLU A 213 0.69 12.95 20.12
CA GLU A 213 1.33 11.77 20.68
C GLU A 213 1.11 10.57 19.74
N LEU A 214 2.01 9.59 19.82
CA LEU A 214 1.80 8.29 19.22
C LEU A 214 1.30 7.31 20.27
N GLN A 215 0.28 6.53 19.90
CA GLN A 215 -0.17 5.39 20.69
C GLN A 215 0.05 4.13 19.85
N LEU A 216 0.85 3.20 20.36
CA LEU A 216 1.19 1.96 19.71
C LEU A 216 0.50 0.82 20.44
N LEU A 217 -0.20 -0.05 19.71
CA LEU A 217 -0.72 -1.31 20.23
C LEU A 217 0.05 -2.47 19.59
N TYR A 218 0.53 -3.39 20.43
CA TYR A 218 1.29 -4.55 20.01
C TYR A 218 0.41 -5.79 20.11
N ALA A 219 0.12 -6.42 18.96
CA ALA A 219 -0.68 -7.65 18.97
C ALA A 219 0.17 -8.85 19.43
N ASP A 220 -0.42 -9.68 20.29
CA ASP A 220 0.15 -10.91 20.83
C ASP A 220 1.46 -10.73 21.66
N ALA A 221 1.75 -9.52 22.13
CA ALA A 221 2.94 -9.21 22.96
C ALA A 221 2.61 -9.11 24.46
N GLN A 222 3.59 -9.40 25.32
CA GLN A 222 3.49 -9.19 26.78
C GLN A 222 3.30 -7.71 27.16
N LYS A 223 3.97 -6.80 26.44
CA LYS A 223 3.71 -5.36 26.53
C LYS A 223 2.62 -5.04 25.51
N GLU A 224 1.43 -4.69 25.98
CA GLU A 224 0.26 -4.49 25.11
C GLU A 224 0.30 -3.16 24.33
N PHE A 225 0.88 -2.12 24.92
CA PHE A 225 0.91 -0.79 24.30
C PHE A 225 2.09 0.09 24.75
N GLU A 226 2.29 1.18 24.02
CA GLU A 226 3.20 2.27 24.37
C GLU A 226 2.59 3.62 23.96
N ILE A 227 2.73 4.64 24.82
CA ILE A 227 2.32 6.01 24.52
C ILE A 227 3.59 6.86 24.47
N VAL A 228 3.79 7.54 23.36
CA VAL A 228 4.98 8.36 23.08
C VAL A 228 4.54 9.82 22.91
N PRO A 229 4.63 10.64 23.96
CA PRO A 229 4.38 12.08 23.87
C PRO A 229 5.55 12.81 23.20
N GLY A 230 5.33 14.04 22.74
CA GLY A 230 6.41 14.90 22.22
C GLY A 230 7.01 14.36 20.93
N VAL A 231 6.14 14.07 19.96
CA VAL A 231 6.52 13.43 18.70
C VAL A 231 7.53 14.29 17.93
N GLU A 232 8.65 13.69 17.56
CA GLU A 232 9.67 14.33 16.72
C GLU A 232 9.45 14.00 15.23
N HIS A 233 10.10 14.75 14.35
CA HIS A 233 10.00 14.51 12.90
C HIS A 233 10.50 13.11 12.49
N GLN A 234 11.48 12.57 13.21
CA GLN A 234 11.99 11.23 13.01
C GLN A 234 12.27 10.61 14.37
N MET A 235 11.79 9.39 14.60
CA MET A 235 12.02 8.71 15.86
C MET A 235 12.05 7.19 15.72
N GLY A 236 12.71 6.54 16.67
CA GLY A 236 12.69 5.10 16.85
C GLY A 236 11.94 4.75 18.12
N ILE A 237 11.02 3.80 18.04
CA ILE A 237 10.21 3.33 19.17
C ILE A 237 10.51 1.85 19.35
N GLU A 238 10.89 1.46 20.55
CA GLU A 238 11.20 0.06 20.85
C GLU A 238 9.93 -0.79 20.70
N VAL A 239 10.08 -1.95 20.07
CA VAL A 239 8.97 -2.90 19.87
C VAL A 239 9.30 -4.22 20.54
N PRO A 240 8.39 -4.80 21.33
CA PRO A 240 8.58 -6.10 21.94
C PRO A 240 8.93 -7.18 20.89
N GLY A 241 9.90 -8.04 21.20
CA GLY A 241 10.34 -9.08 20.27
C GLY A 241 9.29 -10.16 19.99
N ASP A 242 8.27 -10.27 20.83
CA ASP A 242 7.11 -11.16 20.70
C ASP A 242 5.92 -10.51 19.97
N ALA A 243 5.99 -9.21 19.61
CA ALA A 243 4.93 -8.55 18.87
C ALA A 243 4.77 -9.12 17.46
N ARG A 244 3.52 -9.38 17.06
CA ARG A 244 3.18 -9.87 15.71
C ARG A 244 2.70 -8.79 14.76
N SER A 245 2.05 -7.77 15.28
CA SER A 245 1.70 -6.56 14.53
C SER A 245 1.83 -5.33 15.43
N VAL A 246 2.06 -4.19 14.80
CA VAL A 246 2.09 -2.88 15.46
C VAL A 246 1.01 -2.01 14.84
N HIS A 247 0.00 -1.66 15.63
CA HIS A 247 -0.97 -0.64 15.26
C HIS A 247 -0.49 0.70 15.81
N ILE A 248 -0.34 1.69 14.94
CA ILE A 248 0.20 3.01 15.26
C ILE A 248 -0.91 4.03 15.05
N TYR A 249 -1.23 4.76 16.11
CA TYR A 249 -2.19 5.86 16.11
C TYR A 249 -1.47 7.17 16.39
N LEU A 250 -1.64 8.15 15.52
CA LEU A 250 -1.22 9.52 15.75
C LEU A 250 -2.41 10.32 16.29
N VAL A 251 -2.32 10.75 17.55
CA VAL A 251 -3.43 11.33 18.30
C VAL A 251 -3.12 12.77 18.66
N HIS A 252 -4.10 13.65 18.50
CA HIS A 252 -4.02 15.04 18.93
C HIS A 252 -4.48 15.16 20.40
N THR A 253 -3.97 16.15 21.14
CA THR A 253 -4.38 16.44 22.54
C THR A 253 -5.88 16.71 22.73
N THR A 254 -6.62 16.97 21.65
CA THR A 254 -8.09 17.04 21.67
C THR A 254 -8.77 15.66 21.77
N GLY A 255 -8.00 14.56 21.78
CA GLY A 255 -8.49 13.18 21.75
C GLY A 255 -8.84 12.67 20.35
N GLU A 256 -8.55 13.44 19.30
CA GLU A 256 -8.84 13.05 17.92
C GLU A 256 -7.70 12.24 17.31
N CYS A 257 -8.02 11.08 16.73
CA CYS A 257 -7.08 10.32 15.91
C CYS A 257 -6.87 11.01 14.55
N ILE A 258 -5.64 11.45 14.28
CA ILE A 258 -5.22 12.10 13.03
C ILE A 258 -4.92 11.03 11.96
N ALA A 259 -4.18 9.99 12.33
CA ALA A 259 -3.76 8.94 11.42
C ALA A 259 -3.67 7.59 12.13
N GLU A 260 -3.96 6.53 11.38
CA GLU A 260 -3.85 5.13 11.77
C GLU A 260 -3.03 4.37 10.74
N LEU A 261 -2.13 3.53 11.23
CA LEU A 261 -1.27 2.68 10.43
C LEU A 261 -1.13 1.29 11.07
N LEU A 262 -1.11 0.25 10.24
CA LEU A 262 -0.83 -1.12 10.66
C LEU A 262 0.46 -1.61 10.00
N LEU A 263 1.41 -2.03 10.81
CA LEU A 263 2.58 -2.80 10.38
C LEU A 263 2.33 -4.27 10.75
N GLY A 264 2.02 -5.08 9.73
CA GLY A 264 1.51 -6.45 9.89
C GLY A 264 2.55 -7.52 10.24
N GLY A 265 3.79 -7.11 10.52
CA GLY A 265 4.90 -7.99 10.87
C GLY A 265 6.24 -7.28 10.80
N PRO A 266 7.30 -7.83 11.41
CA PRO A 266 8.65 -7.30 11.24
C PRO A 266 8.99 -7.13 9.77
N TYR A 267 9.71 -6.06 9.45
CA TYR A 267 10.17 -5.72 8.10
C TYR A 267 9.08 -5.25 7.14
N THR A 268 7.91 -4.92 7.67
CA THR A 268 6.90 -4.17 6.94
C THR A 268 7.20 -2.68 6.99
N ALA A 269 6.83 -1.98 5.93
CA ALA A 269 7.01 -0.54 5.82
C ALA A 269 5.80 0.12 5.17
N TYR A 270 5.64 1.40 5.49
CA TYR A 270 4.64 2.30 4.93
C TYR A 270 5.32 3.56 4.39
N GLY A 271 4.74 4.14 3.34
CA GLY A 271 5.23 5.34 2.71
C GLY A 271 6.47 5.11 1.83
N LYS A 272 6.96 6.19 1.23
CA LYS A 272 8.28 6.17 0.58
C LYS A 272 9.32 6.40 1.67
N THR A 273 9.69 5.35 2.39
CA THR A 273 10.89 5.38 3.21
C THR A 273 12.06 5.74 2.29
N GLU A 274 12.70 6.90 2.51
CA GLU A 274 13.99 7.19 1.89
C GLU A 274 14.95 6.10 2.38
N LYS A 275 15.14 5.10 1.53
CA LYS A 275 15.62 3.76 1.87
C LYS A 275 14.62 2.99 2.73
N ALA A 276 13.60 2.43 2.08
CA ALA A 276 13.32 1.01 2.33
C ALA A 276 14.67 0.34 2.51
N ILE A 277 14.94 -0.24 3.67
CA ILE A 277 16.16 -1.00 3.90
C ILE A 277 16.53 -1.68 2.59
N SER A 278 17.72 -1.37 2.06
CA SER A 278 18.12 -2.04 0.84
C SER A 278 17.95 -3.52 1.11
N SER A 279 17.41 -4.26 0.15
CA SER A 279 17.30 -5.72 0.19
C SER A 279 18.52 -6.43 0.83
N GLN A 280 19.68 -5.79 0.81
CA GLN A 280 20.93 -6.15 1.47
C GLN A 280 20.97 -5.91 2.98
N GLN A 281 20.56 -4.76 3.53
CA GLN A 281 20.60 -4.55 4.99
C GLN A 281 19.56 -5.41 5.72
N GLN A 282 18.42 -5.72 5.05
CA GLN A 282 17.43 -6.69 5.54
C GLN A 282 18.07 -8.06 5.68
N ALA A 283 18.79 -8.47 4.63
CA ALA A 283 19.49 -9.73 4.63
C ALA A 283 20.57 -9.75 5.71
N ILE A 284 21.36 -8.68 5.87
CA ILE A 284 22.38 -8.60 6.94
C ILE A 284 21.72 -8.81 8.31
N ALA A 285 20.63 -8.10 8.61
CA ALA A 285 19.93 -8.24 9.88
C ALA A 285 19.37 -9.65 10.10
N ASP A 286 18.75 -10.25 9.08
CA ASP A 286 18.25 -11.63 9.15
C ASP A 286 19.38 -12.64 9.32
N LEU A 287 20.52 -12.46 8.66
CA LEU A 287 21.70 -13.33 8.79
C LEU A 287 22.35 -13.21 10.16
N ASP A 288 22.33 -12.01 10.77
CA ASP A 288 22.85 -11.77 12.12
C ASP A 288 21.91 -12.30 13.23
N ALA A 289 20.60 -12.29 12.99
CA ALA A 289 19.60 -12.75 13.95
C ALA A 289 19.46 -14.28 14.03
N GLY A 290 19.91 -15.02 13.00
CA GLY A 290 19.76 -16.48 12.93
C GLY A 290 18.41 -16.94 12.38
N GLU A 291 18.31 -18.25 12.11
CA GLU A 291 17.06 -18.89 11.69
C GLU A 291 15.98 -18.80 12.78
N ASN A 292 14.75 -18.54 12.37
CA ASN A 292 13.62 -18.36 13.28
C ASN A 292 12.29 -18.69 12.58
N ASP A 293 11.18 -18.26 13.18
CA ASP A 293 9.81 -18.45 12.66
C ASP A 293 9.57 -17.83 11.28
N SER A 294 10.43 -16.92 10.84
CA SER A 294 10.29 -16.16 9.59
C SER A 294 11.55 -16.14 8.74
N VAL A 295 12.63 -16.81 9.15
CA VAL A 295 13.93 -16.83 8.45
C VAL A 295 14.45 -18.26 8.40
N GLU A 296 14.83 -18.70 7.19
CA GLU A 296 15.51 -19.98 6.92
C GLU A 296 16.73 -19.73 6.03
N TYR A 297 17.82 -20.46 6.30
CA TYR A 297 19.01 -20.52 5.47
C TYR A 297 19.06 -21.83 4.71
N LYS A 298 19.45 -21.75 3.44
CA LYS A 298 19.73 -22.93 2.64
C LYS A 298 20.97 -22.69 1.80
N PRO A 299 21.81 -23.72 1.59
CA PRO A 299 22.88 -23.61 0.62
C PRO A 299 22.33 -23.58 -0.81
N PHE A 300 23.17 -23.21 -1.75
CA PHE A 300 22.92 -23.51 -3.16
C PHE A 300 22.76 -25.03 -3.34
N ALA A 301 21.86 -25.41 -4.23
CA ALA A 301 21.58 -26.81 -4.52
C ALA A 301 21.45 -27.00 -6.03
N GLU A 302 22.00 -28.09 -6.55
CA GLU A 302 21.78 -28.48 -7.93
C GLU A 302 20.30 -28.85 -8.15
N PRO A 303 19.77 -28.70 -9.37
CA PRO A 303 18.47 -29.24 -9.71
C PRO A 303 18.39 -30.74 -9.40
N MET A 304 17.23 -31.19 -8.93
CA MET A 304 16.94 -32.58 -8.53
C MET A 304 17.75 -33.07 -7.32
N HIS A 305 18.37 -32.16 -6.56
CA HIS A 305 19.01 -32.49 -5.29
C HIS A 305 17.97 -32.83 -4.20
N ALA A 306 18.32 -33.70 -3.26
CA ALA A 306 17.44 -34.11 -2.16
C ALA A 306 16.91 -32.92 -1.32
N LYS A 307 17.68 -31.82 -1.28
CA LYS A 307 17.35 -30.58 -0.57
C LYS A 307 16.18 -29.81 -1.17
N GLU A 308 15.77 -30.09 -2.41
CA GLU A 308 14.58 -29.47 -3.01
C GLU A 308 13.31 -29.77 -2.20
N THR A 309 13.26 -30.94 -1.55
CA THR A 309 12.15 -31.29 -0.67
C THR A 309 12.09 -30.36 0.54
N GLU A 310 13.23 -30.09 1.19
CA GLU A 310 13.29 -29.16 2.32
C GLU A 310 12.86 -27.74 1.95
N PHE A 311 13.22 -27.27 0.75
CA PHE A 311 12.73 -25.99 0.22
C PHE A 311 11.20 -25.97 0.12
N VAL A 312 10.62 -27.01 -0.47
CA VAL A 312 9.17 -27.14 -0.63
C VAL A 312 8.48 -27.17 0.74
N GLU A 313 9.01 -27.94 1.69
CA GLU A 313 8.47 -28.03 3.05
C GLU A 313 8.52 -26.68 3.77
N THR A 314 9.62 -25.93 3.61
CA THR A 314 9.78 -24.60 4.21
C THR A 314 8.80 -23.59 3.63
N ILE A 315 8.64 -23.57 2.30
CA ILE A 315 7.69 -22.66 1.63
C ILE A 315 6.26 -22.98 2.08
N VAL A 316 5.88 -24.26 2.17
CA VAL A 316 4.58 -24.68 2.70
C VAL A 316 4.41 -24.23 4.15
N ALA A 317 5.43 -24.42 5.00
CA ALA A 317 5.41 -24.03 6.39
C ALA A 317 5.22 -22.50 6.57
N PHE A 318 5.96 -21.69 5.83
CA PHE A 318 5.82 -20.23 5.86
C PHE A 318 4.46 -19.77 5.33
N ALA A 319 3.99 -20.33 4.21
CA ALA A 319 2.68 -19.99 3.66
C ALA A 319 1.52 -20.33 4.62
N ASN A 320 1.66 -21.39 5.44
CA ASN A 320 0.66 -21.74 6.44
C ASN A 320 0.73 -20.93 7.74
N THR A 321 1.86 -20.28 8.01
CA THR A 321 2.12 -19.54 9.25
C THR A 321 2.20 -18.04 9.00
N SER A 322 3.26 -17.36 9.41
CA SER A 322 3.38 -15.89 9.36
C SER A 322 4.02 -15.37 8.07
N GLY A 323 4.27 -16.24 7.08
CA GLY A 323 5.20 -15.94 5.99
C GLY A 323 6.65 -16.01 6.45
N GLY A 324 7.59 -15.66 5.57
CA GLY A 324 9.01 -15.68 5.91
C GLY A 324 9.92 -15.48 4.71
N ARG A 325 11.23 -15.57 4.94
CA ARG A 325 12.28 -15.42 3.92
C ARG A 325 13.23 -16.60 3.97
N ILE A 326 13.52 -17.14 2.79
CA ILE A 326 14.54 -18.17 2.60
C ILE A 326 15.75 -17.53 1.92
N TYR A 327 16.90 -17.59 2.57
CA TYR A 327 18.18 -17.14 2.04
C TYR A 327 18.94 -18.32 1.46
N VAL A 328 19.06 -18.35 0.13
CA VAL A 328 19.74 -19.42 -0.62
C VAL A 328 21.15 -19.01 -0.98
N GLY A 329 22.10 -19.91 -0.72
CA GLY A 329 23.52 -19.61 -0.79
C GLY A 329 24.10 -19.18 0.55
N VAL A 330 23.48 -19.61 1.65
CA VAL A 330 23.88 -19.30 3.03
C VAL A 330 24.05 -20.60 3.81
N HIS A 331 25.10 -20.68 4.62
CA HIS A 331 25.36 -21.77 5.54
C HIS A 331 24.47 -21.68 6.78
N ASP A 332 24.34 -22.78 7.52
CA ASP A 332 23.50 -22.84 8.73
C ASP A 332 23.96 -21.85 9.83
N ASP A 333 25.20 -21.38 9.77
CA ASP A 333 25.77 -20.34 10.67
C ASP A 333 25.49 -18.89 10.22
N GLY A 334 24.70 -18.70 9.14
CA GLY A 334 24.37 -17.40 8.58
C GLY A 334 25.45 -16.80 7.67
N SER A 335 26.55 -17.51 7.39
CA SER A 335 27.58 -17.03 6.46
C SER A 335 27.22 -17.33 4.99
N PRO A 336 27.36 -16.35 4.06
CA PRO A 336 27.18 -16.62 2.63
C PRO A 336 28.25 -17.58 2.08
N GLN A 337 27.85 -18.52 1.21
CA GLN A 337 28.77 -19.50 0.59
C GLN A 337 29.74 -18.88 -0.42
N GLY A 338 29.36 -17.72 -0.95
CA GLY A 338 30.17 -16.93 -1.86
C GLY A 338 30.18 -17.36 -3.32
N GLU A 339 30.83 -16.54 -4.14
CA GLU A 339 30.80 -16.65 -5.60
C GLU A 339 31.50 -17.92 -6.12
N ALA A 340 32.60 -18.33 -5.49
CA ALA A 340 33.31 -19.53 -5.88
C ALA A 340 32.42 -20.79 -5.77
N ALA A 341 31.65 -20.89 -4.68
CA ALA A 341 30.77 -22.03 -4.43
C ALA A 341 29.70 -22.18 -5.51
N VAL A 342 29.02 -21.08 -5.87
CA VAL A 342 27.95 -21.12 -6.89
C VAL A 342 28.51 -21.43 -8.29
N ARG A 343 29.68 -20.89 -8.64
CA ARG A 343 30.34 -21.19 -9.92
C ARG A 343 30.78 -22.64 -10.02
N THR A 344 31.31 -23.22 -8.93
CA THR A 344 31.70 -24.63 -8.89
C THR A 344 30.48 -25.54 -9.04
N LEU A 345 29.36 -25.21 -8.39
CA LEU A 345 28.14 -26.02 -8.41
C LEU A 345 27.45 -26.00 -9.79
N PHE A 346 27.20 -24.81 -10.34
CA PHE A 346 26.43 -24.67 -11.59
C PHE A 346 27.28 -24.70 -12.86
N ARG A 347 28.62 -24.59 -12.73
CA ARG A 347 29.59 -24.61 -13.85
C ARG A 347 29.29 -23.56 -14.93
N CYS A 348 28.75 -22.41 -14.55
CA CYS A 348 28.46 -21.28 -15.42
C CYS A 348 28.80 -19.94 -14.74
N ALA A 349 28.47 -18.82 -15.38
CA ALA A 349 28.65 -17.50 -14.78
C ALA A 349 27.73 -17.33 -13.56
N THR A 350 28.19 -16.56 -12.56
CA THR A 350 27.48 -16.33 -11.29
C THR A 350 26.05 -15.86 -11.51
N ASP A 351 25.84 -14.85 -12.34
CA ASP A 351 24.49 -14.31 -12.62
C ASP A 351 23.56 -15.33 -13.28
N GLU A 352 24.09 -16.17 -14.17
CA GLU A 352 23.35 -17.26 -14.82
C GLU A 352 22.96 -18.34 -13.81
N ALA A 353 23.88 -18.70 -12.91
CA ALA A 353 23.66 -19.66 -11.85
C ALA A 353 22.57 -19.20 -10.86
N LEU A 354 22.65 -17.95 -10.41
CA LEU A 354 21.64 -17.35 -9.53
C LEU A 354 20.28 -17.29 -10.21
N LYS A 355 20.25 -17.03 -11.52
CA LYS A 355 19.00 -16.99 -12.29
C LYS A 355 18.40 -18.38 -12.42
N ALA A 356 19.23 -19.38 -12.72
CA ALA A 356 18.83 -20.78 -12.77
C ALA A 356 18.27 -21.24 -11.41
N GLN A 357 18.93 -20.88 -10.31
CA GLN A 357 18.45 -21.20 -8.96
C GLN A 357 17.09 -20.57 -8.66
N GLY A 358 16.91 -19.28 -8.98
CA GLY A 358 15.63 -18.59 -8.78
C GLY A 358 14.49 -19.19 -9.62
N GLU A 359 14.75 -19.52 -10.89
CA GLU A 359 13.75 -20.18 -11.76
C GLU A 359 13.43 -21.62 -11.33
N ARG A 360 14.42 -22.32 -10.74
CA ARG A 360 14.19 -23.65 -10.17
C ARG A 360 13.23 -23.60 -8.99
N LEU A 361 13.41 -22.64 -8.07
CA LEU A 361 12.48 -22.42 -6.95
C LEU A 361 11.05 -22.17 -7.47
N LYS A 362 10.88 -21.30 -8.48
CA LYS A 362 9.57 -21.03 -9.09
C LYS A 362 8.94 -22.28 -9.69
N THR A 363 9.75 -23.12 -10.33
CA THR A 363 9.30 -24.40 -10.89
C THR A 363 8.87 -25.37 -9.80
N LEU A 364 9.66 -25.52 -8.72
CA LEU A 364 9.31 -26.37 -7.57
C LEU A 364 7.99 -25.97 -6.93
N MET A 365 7.74 -24.66 -6.76
CA MET A 365 6.48 -24.16 -6.20
C MET A 365 5.28 -24.54 -7.06
N ARG A 366 5.38 -24.41 -8.39
CA ARG A 366 4.30 -24.78 -9.31
C ARG A 366 4.06 -26.29 -9.38
N GLU A 367 5.12 -27.09 -9.31
CA GLU A 367 5.04 -28.54 -9.50
C GLU A 367 4.66 -29.28 -8.21
N ARG A 368 5.10 -28.78 -7.05
CA ARG A 368 5.10 -29.56 -5.80
C ARG A 368 4.29 -28.95 -4.66
N ILE A 369 3.66 -27.78 -4.86
CA ILE A 369 2.85 -27.11 -3.83
C ILE A 369 1.45 -26.80 -4.37
N LYS A 370 0.43 -27.03 -3.55
CA LYS A 370 -0.97 -26.74 -3.86
C LYS A 370 -1.70 -26.13 -2.65
N PRO A 371 -2.45 -25.02 -2.82
CA PRO A 371 -2.39 -24.11 -3.97
C PRO A 371 -1.00 -23.48 -4.13
N VAL A 372 -0.69 -22.89 -5.29
CA VAL A 372 0.64 -22.27 -5.52
C VAL A 372 0.75 -20.99 -4.66
N PRO A 373 1.76 -20.88 -3.77
CA PRO A 373 1.90 -19.71 -2.90
C PRO A 373 2.44 -18.49 -3.64
N LEU A 374 2.15 -17.30 -3.11
CA LEU A 374 2.72 -16.05 -3.59
C LEU A 374 4.12 -15.88 -2.99
N VAL A 375 5.14 -16.00 -3.84
CA VAL A 375 6.54 -15.92 -3.45
C VAL A 375 7.30 -15.02 -4.41
N THR A 376 7.98 -14.01 -3.86
CA THR A 376 8.86 -13.13 -4.62
C THR A 376 10.29 -13.66 -4.53
N VAL A 377 10.90 -13.94 -5.69
CA VAL A 377 12.29 -14.43 -5.76
C VAL A 377 13.18 -13.36 -6.37
N ARG A 378 14.24 -12.98 -5.66
CA ARG A 378 15.19 -11.93 -6.06
C ARG A 378 16.62 -12.32 -5.79
N GLN A 379 17.54 -11.70 -6.53
CA GLN A 379 18.98 -11.85 -6.37
C GLN A 379 19.51 -10.63 -5.64
N ILE A 380 20.38 -10.86 -4.66
CA ILE A 380 21.01 -9.79 -3.89
C ILE A 380 22.48 -10.13 -3.63
N THR A 381 23.22 -9.12 -3.19
CA THR A 381 24.57 -9.29 -2.65
C THR A 381 24.54 -8.97 -1.16
N VAL A 382 25.05 -9.88 -0.33
CA VAL A 382 25.13 -9.72 1.13
C VAL A 382 26.58 -9.94 1.54
N ARG A 383 27.19 -8.95 2.22
CA ARG A 383 28.62 -8.98 2.58
C ARG A 383 29.50 -9.32 1.37
N ASP A 384 29.23 -8.68 0.23
CA ASP A 384 29.91 -8.91 -1.06
C ASP A 384 29.75 -10.31 -1.69
N HIS A 385 28.85 -11.14 -1.16
CA HIS A 385 28.59 -12.47 -1.68
C HIS A 385 27.18 -12.60 -2.28
N PRO A 386 27.02 -13.38 -3.36
CA PRO A 386 25.74 -13.54 -4.02
C PRO A 386 24.79 -14.44 -3.20
N VAL A 387 23.53 -14.01 -3.08
CA VAL A 387 22.47 -14.73 -2.36
C VAL A 387 21.15 -14.61 -3.15
N VAL A 388 20.37 -15.69 -3.21
CA VAL A 388 19.00 -15.66 -3.73
C VAL A 388 18.03 -15.61 -2.55
N VAL A 389 17.11 -14.66 -2.55
CA VAL A 389 16.06 -14.55 -1.51
C VAL A 389 14.73 -14.96 -2.09
N ALA A 390 14.03 -15.85 -1.40
CA ALA A 390 12.62 -16.14 -1.64
C ALA A 390 11.80 -15.58 -0.48
N ASP A 391 11.10 -14.46 -0.73
CA ASP A 391 10.15 -13.85 0.19
C ASP A 391 8.79 -14.55 0.02
N VAL A 392 8.39 -15.34 1.03
CA VAL A 392 7.15 -16.13 1.06
C VAL A 392 6.09 -15.38 1.86
N GLU A 393 4.99 -15.02 1.21
CA GLU A 393 3.87 -14.39 1.91
C GLU A 393 3.06 -15.42 2.70
N ARG A 394 2.45 -14.97 3.81
CA ARG A 394 1.40 -15.73 4.47
C ARG A 394 0.27 -15.99 3.48
N GLY A 395 -0.08 -17.25 3.33
CA GLY A 395 -1.06 -17.71 2.37
C GLY A 395 -2.50 -17.28 2.71
N PRO A 396 -3.24 -16.66 1.78
CA PRO A 396 -4.65 -16.36 1.98
C PRO A 396 -5.56 -17.60 1.84
N GLN A 397 -5.08 -18.67 1.18
CA GLN A 397 -5.85 -19.89 0.88
C GLN A 397 -5.32 -21.11 1.64
N ARG A 398 -5.18 -20.98 2.96
CA ARG A 398 -4.69 -22.07 3.81
C ARG A 398 -5.75 -23.19 3.92
N PRO A 399 -5.34 -24.46 4.03
CA PRO A 399 -3.96 -24.93 4.10
C PRO A 399 -3.27 -25.04 2.73
N TYR A 400 -2.00 -24.66 2.70
CA TYR A 400 -1.05 -25.03 1.67
C TYR A 400 -0.49 -26.42 1.99
N ALA A 401 -0.34 -27.25 0.97
CA ALA A 401 0.19 -28.59 1.10
C ALA A 401 1.20 -28.89 0.00
N THR A 402 2.08 -29.84 0.27
CA THR A 402 2.85 -30.45 -0.81
C THR A 402 1.93 -31.23 -1.76
N HIS A 403 2.43 -31.61 -2.94
CA HIS A 403 1.66 -32.43 -3.88
C HIS A 403 1.21 -33.77 -3.27
N ASP A 404 1.99 -34.31 -2.32
CA ASP A 404 1.70 -35.51 -1.52
C ASP A 404 0.73 -35.25 -0.34
N ASN A 405 0.05 -34.09 -0.31
CA ASN A 405 -0.90 -33.68 0.74
C ASN A 405 -0.27 -33.54 2.14
N LYS A 406 1.05 -33.31 2.23
CA LYS A 406 1.67 -33.00 3.53
C LYS A 406 1.52 -31.52 3.82
N VAL A 407 0.90 -31.19 4.95
CA VAL A 407 0.74 -29.82 5.45
C VAL A 407 1.81 -29.58 6.51
N PHE A 408 2.65 -28.58 6.27
CA PHE A 408 3.68 -28.18 7.23
C PHE A 408 3.34 -26.84 7.84
N ILE A 409 3.78 -26.63 9.08
CA ILE A 409 3.77 -25.37 9.79
C ILE A 409 5.17 -25.07 10.33
N ARG A 410 5.45 -23.78 10.53
CA ARG A 410 6.69 -23.31 11.15
C ARG A 410 6.52 -23.19 12.67
N LYS A 411 7.49 -23.72 13.43
CA LYS A 411 7.65 -23.50 14.87
C LYS A 411 9.14 -23.32 15.21
N GLY A 412 9.50 -22.13 15.66
CA GLY A 412 10.87 -21.66 15.72
C GLY A 412 11.56 -21.80 14.36
N ALA A 413 12.81 -22.28 14.38
CA ALA A 413 13.58 -22.62 13.20
C ALA A 413 13.22 -23.99 12.58
N THR A 414 12.09 -24.62 12.95
CA THR A 414 11.75 -25.98 12.48
C THR A 414 10.44 -26.05 11.72
N ASN A 415 10.45 -26.82 10.63
CA ASN A 415 9.23 -27.21 9.91
C ASN A 415 8.68 -28.49 10.53
N ARG A 416 7.39 -28.52 10.86
CA ARG A 416 6.71 -29.69 11.43
C ARG A 416 5.47 -30.01 10.62
N LEU A 417 5.15 -31.30 10.51
CA LEU A 417 3.84 -31.71 10.01
C LEU A 417 2.75 -31.17 10.95
N ALA A 418 1.73 -30.56 10.37
CA ALA A 418 0.60 -30.05 11.12
C ALA A 418 -0.15 -31.21 11.77
N ASP A 419 -0.34 -31.12 13.09
CA ASP A 419 -1.17 -32.05 13.83
C ASP A 419 -2.63 -31.95 13.34
N PRO A 420 -3.26 -33.08 12.94
CA PRO A 420 -4.60 -33.07 12.37
C PRO A 420 -5.70 -32.52 13.28
N HIS A 421 -5.53 -32.61 14.61
CA HIS A 421 -6.59 -32.29 15.59
C HIS A 421 -6.49 -30.89 16.16
N SER A 422 -5.32 -30.27 16.11
CA SER A 422 -5.08 -28.94 16.67
C SER A 422 -4.72 -27.92 15.59
N GLU A 423 -3.67 -28.19 14.81
CA GLU A 423 -3.05 -27.21 13.91
C GLU A 423 -3.74 -27.18 12.55
N LEU A 424 -4.07 -28.36 11.99
CA LEU A 424 -4.76 -28.44 10.71
C LEU A 424 -6.19 -27.88 10.79
N SER A 425 -6.90 -28.14 11.89
CA SER A 425 -8.23 -27.57 12.14
C SER A 425 -8.20 -26.04 12.14
N GLY A 426 -7.22 -25.42 12.82
CA GLY A 426 -7.07 -23.96 12.83
C GLY A 426 -6.69 -23.35 11.48
N LEU A 427 -6.04 -24.11 10.59
CA LEU A 427 -5.76 -23.67 9.21
C LEU A 427 -7.00 -23.69 8.31
N LEU A 428 -7.99 -24.54 8.62
CA LEU A 428 -9.23 -24.69 7.85
C LEU A 428 -10.31 -23.67 8.25
N GLU A 429 -10.24 -23.09 9.44
CA GLU A 429 -11.31 -22.25 10.01
C GLU A 429 -11.35 -20.80 9.49
N THR A 430 -10.47 -20.37 8.59
CA THR A 430 -10.49 -18.99 8.07
C THR A 430 -11.17 -18.85 6.70
N ILE A 431 -12.51 -18.90 6.64
CA ILE A 431 -13.33 -18.05 5.75
C ILE A 431 -14.74 -17.85 6.38
N PRO A 432 -15.04 -16.72 7.07
CA PRO A 432 -16.38 -16.14 6.98
C PRO A 432 -16.49 -15.43 5.63
N TYR A 433 -17.52 -15.80 4.86
CA TYR A 433 -17.91 -15.12 3.61
C TYR A 433 -18.19 -13.63 3.82
#